data_AF-A0A9R0Q433-F1
#
_entry.id   AF-A0A9R0Q433-F1
#
_cell.length_a   1.000
_cell.length_b   1.000
_cell.length_c   1.000
_cell.angle_alpha   90.00
_cell.angle_beta   90.00
_cell.angle_gamma   90.00
#
_symmetry.space_group_name_H-M   'P 1'
#
loop_
_entity.id
_entity.type
_entity.pdbx_description
1 polymer ?
#
loop_
_entity_poly.entity_id
_entity_poly.type
_entity_poly.pdbx_seq_one_letter_code
_entity_poly.pdbx_strand_id
1 'polypeptide(L)'
;MSFKLCFILVQNATKSNHLMLAEMEYQKANENVRKLLEQQQKEKETALNNAKKLEEQFHVKHNLQLEIKHLTGKLQVIKLTPGNETSETGKRIAELTEELQDKIDEMEYTENYNQGLILQEKKAAVELQEARKFVLDALQDLGGQTSDKAHVGIRMMGELDSKAFLNVCRKYFPNDDAEVESVKICSKWQNEIKNPEWRPFNGKESEVINEDDMKLKELKEVYGEEAYAAVVTALMELNGSGSGSRVPFPELWNQREGRKAKSKEAVQHAIKLFKASKRRR
;
A
#
# COMPACT_ATOMS: atom_id res chain seq x y z
N MET A 1 14.85 17.85 61.72
CA MET A 1 14.88 16.52 61.08
C MET A 1 13.62 16.18 60.27
N SER A 2 12.42 16.66 60.65
CA SER A 2 11.14 16.30 60.00
C SER A 2 11.02 16.65 58.49
N PHE A 3 11.47 17.83 58.06
CA PHE A 3 11.34 18.27 56.66
C PHE A 3 12.18 17.47 55.66
N LYS A 4 13.40 17.06 56.03
CA LYS A 4 14.28 16.25 55.16
C LYS A 4 13.68 14.86 54.92
N LEU A 5 13.09 14.26 55.95
CA LEU A 5 12.45 12.95 55.83
C LEU A 5 11.20 13.03 54.95
N CYS A 6 10.38 14.08 55.11
CA CYS A 6 9.21 14.31 54.27
C CYS A 6 9.57 14.49 52.79
N PHE A 7 10.62 15.27 52.49
CA PHE A 7 11.10 15.45 51.12
C PHE A 7 11.57 14.14 50.47
N ILE A 8 12.34 13.32 51.21
CA ILE A 8 12.80 12.02 50.73
C ILE A 8 11.62 11.06 50.48
N LEU A 9 10.62 11.05 51.36
CA LEU A 9 9.43 10.22 51.21
C LEU A 9 8.61 10.60 49.96
N VAL A 10 8.40 11.90 49.73
CA VAL A 10 7.71 12.39 48.51
C VAL A 10 8.50 12.03 47.26
N GLN A 11 9.83 12.19 47.28
CA GLN A 11 10.69 11.88 46.14
C GLN A 11 10.77 10.37 45.84
N ASN A 12 10.71 9.51 46.86
CA ASN A 12 10.61 8.07 46.68
C ASN A 12 9.23 7.66 46.16
N ALA A 13 8.15 8.29 46.62
CA ALA A 13 6.80 8.04 46.12
C ALA A 13 6.65 8.41 44.64
N THR A 14 7.20 9.55 44.21
CA THR A 14 7.17 9.94 42.78
C THR A 14 7.99 8.98 41.92
N LYS A 15 9.21 8.60 42.34
CA LYS A 15 10.01 7.59 41.63
C LYS A 15 9.30 6.24 41.51
N SER A 16 8.67 5.78 42.60
CA SER A 16 7.89 4.54 42.59
C SER A 16 6.71 4.60 41.61
N ASN A 17 6.00 5.73 41.55
CA ASN A 17 4.90 5.93 40.60
C ASN A 17 5.40 5.95 39.14
N HIS A 18 6.52 6.64 38.86
CA HIS A 18 7.11 6.65 37.52
C HIS A 18 7.56 5.26 37.08
N LEU A 19 8.17 4.48 37.98
CA LEU A 19 8.57 3.11 37.69
C LEU A 19 7.36 2.22 37.38
N MET A 20 6.28 2.33 38.17
CA MET A 20 5.04 1.58 37.94
C MET A 20 4.39 1.93 36.59
N LEU A 21 4.39 3.21 36.22
CA LEU A 21 3.89 3.65 34.91
C LEU A 21 4.74 3.10 33.77
N ALA A 22 6.07 3.15 33.89
CA ALA A 22 6.98 2.58 32.89
C ALA A 22 6.79 1.06 32.73
N GLU A 23 6.62 0.33 33.82
CA GLU A 23 6.34 -1.11 33.83
C GLU A 23 5.01 -1.42 33.11
N MET A 24 3.96 -0.66 33.39
CA MET A 24 2.66 -0.81 32.72
C MET A 24 2.76 -0.52 31.21
N GLU A 25 3.48 0.53 30.82
CA GLU A 25 3.70 0.85 29.41
C GLU A 25 4.52 -0.24 28.71
N TYR A 26 5.55 -0.76 29.36
CA TYR A 26 6.35 -1.88 28.87
C TYR A 26 5.52 -3.15 28.67
N GLN A 27 4.70 -3.52 29.65
CA GLN A 27 3.81 -4.69 29.54
C GLN A 27 2.80 -4.52 28.39
N LYS A 28 2.23 -3.33 28.23
CA LYS A 28 1.31 -3.01 27.14
C LYS A 28 1.99 -3.07 25.78
N ALA A 29 3.23 -2.59 25.68
CA ALA A 29 4.03 -2.70 24.46
C ALA A 29 4.30 -4.17 24.11
N ASN A 30 4.71 -4.99 25.08
CA ASN A 30 4.94 -6.43 24.88
C ASN A 30 3.67 -7.16 24.45
N GLU A 31 2.51 -6.86 25.04
CA GLU A 31 1.24 -7.47 24.65
C GLU A 31 0.85 -7.08 23.21
N ASN A 32 1.10 -5.83 22.81
CA ASN A 32 0.87 -5.38 21.44
C ASN A 32 1.80 -6.09 20.44
N VAL A 33 3.09 -6.25 20.77
CA VAL A 33 4.06 -7.00 19.95
C VAL A 33 3.62 -8.44 19.80
N ARG A 34 3.16 -9.09 20.87
CA ARG A 34 2.63 -10.46 20.83
C ARG A 34 1.43 -10.58 19.89
N LYS A 35 0.47 -9.67 19.99
CA LYS A 35 -0.71 -9.62 19.09
C LYS A 35 -0.30 -9.42 17.63
N LEU A 36 0.71 -8.58 17.39
CA LEU A 36 1.23 -8.35 16.03
C LEU A 36 1.89 -9.60 15.46
N LEU A 37 2.69 -10.32 16.25
CA LEU A 37 3.31 -11.59 15.85
C LEU A 37 2.26 -12.66 15.54
N GLU A 38 1.25 -12.82 16.40
CA GLU A 38 0.14 -13.75 16.16
C GLU A 38 -0.62 -13.41 14.87
N GLN A 39 -0.88 -12.12 14.62
CA GLN A 39 -1.53 -11.66 13.41
C GLN A 39 -0.66 -11.94 12.16
N GLN A 40 0.62 -11.63 12.22
CA GLN A 40 1.57 -11.91 11.13
C GLN A 40 1.66 -13.40 10.83
N GLN A 41 1.65 -14.25 11.86
CA GLN A 41 1.68 -15.70 11.68
C GLN A 41 0.41 -16.21 10.99
N LYS A 42 -0.77 -15.73 11.39
CA LYS A 42 -2.04 -16.06 10.72
C LYS A 42 -2.07 -15.59 9.27
N GLU A 43 -1.59 -14.38 9.00
CA GLU A 43 -1.50 -13.84 7.64
C GLU A 43 -0.55 -14.69 6.79
N LYS A 44 0.61 -15.07 7.32
CA LYS A 44 1.58 -15.94 6.64
C LYS A 44 1.01 -17.33 6.34
N GLU A 45 0.32 -17.94 7.30
CA GLU A 45 -0.30 -19.25 7.13
C GLU A 45 -1.43 -19.21 6.08
N THR A 46 -2.25 -18.16 6.12
CA THR A 46 -3.30 -17.93 5.12
C THR A 46 -2.70 -17.76 3.72
N ALA A 47 -1.64 -16.95 3.60
CA ALA A 47 -0.94 -16.75 2.34
C ALA A 47 -0.31 -18.06 1.80
N LEU A 48 0.32 -18.85 2.67
CA LEU A 48 0.91 -20.14 2.30
C LEU A 48 -0.15 -21.13 1.81
N ASN A 49 -1.28 -21.22 2.52
CA ASN A 49 -2.39 -22.08 2.13
C ASN A 49 -2.98 -21.66 0.78
N ASN A 50 -3.10 -20.36 0.52
CA ASN A 50 -3.54 -19.85 -0.77
C ASN A 50 -2.53 -20.17 -1.88
N ALA A 51 -1.22 -19.99 -1.62
CA ALA A 51 -0.17 -20.33 -2.58
C ALA A 51 -0.19 -21.82 -2.96
N LYS A 52 -0.38 -22.71 -1.98
CA LYS A 52 -0.50 -24.15 -2.22
C LYS A 52 -1.72 -24.49 -3.10
N LYS A 53 -2.88 -23.88 -2.82
CA LYS A 53 -4.08 -24.06 -3.67
C LYS A 53 -3.86 -23.58 -5.10
N LEU A 54 -3.16 -22.46 -5.28
CA LEU A 54 -2.81 -21.94 -6.60
C LEU A 54 -1.86 -22.88 -7.35
N GLU A 55 -0.87 -23.46 -6.66
CA GLU A 55 0.04 -24.46 -7.23
C GLU A 55 -0.72 -25.72 -7.66
N GLU A 56 -1.64 -26.23 -6.84
CA GLU A 56 -2.52 -27.36 -7.18
C GLU A 56 -3.39 -27.04 -8.42
N GLN A 57 -4.02 -25.86 -8.47
CA GLN A 57 -4.81 -25.43 -9.63
C GLN A 57 -3.96 -25.26 -10.89
N PHE A 58 -2.74 -24.74 -10.75
CA PHE A 58 -1.79 -24.61 -11.86
C PHE A 58 -1.41 -25.99 -12.40
N HIS A 59 -1.09 -26.95 -11.54
CA HIS A 59 -0.78 -28.32 -11.96
C HIS A 59 -1.95 -28.99 -12.69
N VAL A 60 -3.19 -28.86 -12.18
CA VAL A 60 -4.39 -29.38 -12.84
C VAL A 60 -4.57 -28.75 -14.23
N LYS A 61 -4.48 -27.42 -14.33
CA LYS A 61 -4.58 -26.72 -15.62
C LYS A 61 -3.49 -27.16 -16.59
N HIS A 62 -2.25 -27.25 -16.14
CA HIS A 62 -1.13 -27.68 -16.97
C HIS A 62 -1.32 -29.11 -17.47
N ASN A 63 -1.79 -30.02 -16.61
CA ASN A 63 -2.05 -31.40 -16.99
C ASN A 63 -3.16 -31.51 -18.05
N LEU A 64 -4.27 -30.78 -17.89
CA LEU A 64 -5.33 -30.72 -18.90
C LEU A 64 -4.80 -30.22 -20.25
N GLN A 65 -3.96 -29.18 -20.26
CA GLN A 65 -3.34 -28.68 -21.49
C GLN A 65 -2.44 -29.72 -22.18
N LEU A 66 -1.69 -30.52 -21.42
CA LEU A 66 -0.88 -31.61 -21.96
C LEU A 66 -1.75 -32.72 -22.54
N GLU A 67 -2.83 -33.10 -21.85
CA GLU A 67 -3.76 -34.14 -22.27
C GLU A 67 -4.51 -33.74 -23.55
N ILE A 68 -5.00 -32.50 -23.64
CA ILE A 68 -5.60 -31.93 -24.86
C ILE A 68 -4.62 -32.00 -26.04
N LYS A 69 -3.36 -31.57 -25.84
CA LYS A 69 -2.32 -31.64 -26.89
C LYS A 69 -2.04 -33.08 -27.33
N HIS A 70 -1.95 -34.00 -26.38
CA HIS A 70 -1.67 -35.41 -26.64
C HIS A 70 -2.80 -36.10 -27.40
N LEU A 71 -4.06 -35.89 -27.00
CA LEU A 71 -5.25 -36.41 -27.68
C LEU A 71 -5.38 -35.82 -29.09
N THR A 72 -5.15 -34.52 -29.24
CA THR A 72 -5.10 -33.83 -30.54
C THR A 72 -4.06 -34.48 -31.47
N GLY A 73 -2.84 -34.72 -30.97
CA GLY A 73 -1.78 -35.38 -31.73
C GLY A 73 -2.14 -36.81 -32.15
N LYS A 74 -2.70 -37.61 -31.23
CA LYS A 74 -3.18 -38.98 -31.51
C LYS A 74 -4.23 -39.00 -32.62
N LEU A 75 -5.23 -38.12 -32.54
CA LEU A 75 -6.28 -37.98 -33.56
C LEU A 75 -5.68 -37.64 -34.93
N GLN A 76 -4.68 -36.76 -34.96
CA GLN A 76 -4.06 -36.32 -36.21
C GLN A 76 -3.23 -37.45 -36.86
N VAL A 77 -2.52 -38.26 -36.07
CA VAL A 77 -1.82 -39.45 -36.57
C VAL A 77 -2.79 -40.47 -37.17
N ILE A 78 -3.87 -40.79 -36.46
CA ILE A 78 -4.86 -41.77 -36.95
C ILE A 78 -5.51 -41.30 -38.26
N LYS A 79 -5.84 -40.00 -38.38
CA LYS A 79 -6.43 -39.41 -39.61
C LYS A 79 -5.48 -39.43 -40.82
N LEU A 80 -4.17 -39.34 -40.59
CA LEU A 80 -3.17 -39.27 -41.67
C LEU A 80 -2.64 -40.64 -42.12
N THR A 81 -3.00 -41.74 -41.43
CA THR A 81 -2.45 -43.07 -41.73
C THR A 81 -3.21 -43.72 -42.90
N PRO A 82 -2.61 -43.90 -44.09
CA PRO A 82 -3.31 -44.46 -45.26
C PRO A 82 -3.64 -45.95 -45.07
N GLY A 83 -4.82 -46.38 -45.52
CA GLY A 83 -5.24 -47.80 -45.48
C GLY A 83 -5.94 -48.24 -44.20
N ASN A 84 -6.24 -47.32 -43.29
CA ASN A 84 -6.84 -47.59 -41.98
C ASN A 84 -8.35 -47.25 -41.93
N GLU A 85 -9.07 -47.25 -43.05
CA GLU A 85 -10.51 -46.93 -43.13
C GLU A 85 -11.38 -48.15 -42.75
N THR A 86 -11.24 -48.64 -41.53
CA THR A 86 -12.02 -49.76 -41.00
C THR A 86 -13.11 -49.26 -40.04
N SER A 87 -14.13 -50.08 -39.79
CA SER A 87 -15.17 -49.74 -38.79
C SER A 87 -14.58 -49.54 -37.38
N GLU A 88 -13.48 -50.23 -37.04
CA GLU A 88 -12.81 -50.13 -35.75
C GLU A 88 -12.06 -48.80 -35.57
N THR A 89 -11.41 -48.29 -36.61
CA THR A 89 -10.73 -46.98 -36.55
C THR A 89 -11.74 -45.83 -36.47
N GLY A 90 -12.89 -45.96 -37.12
CA GLY A 90 -14.00 -45.01 -36.97
C GLY A 90 -14.48 -44.90 -35.52
N LYS A 91 -14.65 -46.03 -34.82
CA LYS A 91 -15.01 -46.05 -33.39
C LYS A 91 -13.93 -45.40 -32.52
N ARG A 92 -12.66 -45.74 -32.76
CA ARG A 92 -11.50 -45.18 -32.04
C ARG A 92 -11.41 -43.65 -32.19
N ILE A 93 -11.69 -43.13 -33.39
CA ILE A 93 -11.72 -41.68 -33.65
C ILE A 93 -12.88 -41.03 -32.89
N ALA A 94 -14.06 -41.64 -32.88
CA ALA A 94 -15.22 -41.10 -32.15
C ALA A 94 -14.94 -41.01 -30.65
N GLU A 95 -14.44 -42.09 -30.03
CA GLU A 95 -14.08 -42.15 -28.61
C GLU A 95 -13.06 -41.07 -28.23
N LEU A 96 -11.96 -40.94 -29.00
CA LEU A 96 -10.93 -39.92 -28.76
C LEU A 96 -11.43 -38.49 -28.99
N THR A 97 -12.42 -38.31 -29.86
CA THR A 97 -13.01 -36.99 -30.12
C THR A 97 -13.92 -36.58 -28.96
N GLU A 98 -14.69 -37.51 -28.41
CA GLU A 98 -15.53 -37.27 -27.22
C GLU A 98 -14.65 -36.95 -26.00
N GLU A 99 -13.63 -37.75 -25.72
CA GLU A 99 -12.68 -37.50 -24.62
C GLU A 99 -11.97 -36.15 -24.77
N LEU A 100 -11.55 -35.79 -25.99
CA LEU A 100 -10.94 -34.49 -26.25
C LEU A 100 -11.92 -33.35 -25.99
N GLN A 101 -13.19 -33.50 -26.39
CA GLN A 101 -14.20 -32.48 -26.16
C GLN A 101 -14.46 -32.29 -24.66
N ASP A 102 -14.62 -33.37 -23.90
CA ASP A 102 -14.82 -33.32 -22.45
C ASP A 102 -13.69 -32.54 -21.75
N LYS A 103 -12.44 -32.77 -22.17
CA LYS A 103 -11.26 -32.08 -21.61
C LYS A 103 -11.19 -30.60 -21.98
N ILE A 104 -11.62 -30.26 -23.20
CA ILE A 104 -11.74 -28.86 -23.64
C ILE A 104 -12.81 -28.14 -22.81
N ASP A 105 -13.97 -28.78 -22.62
CA ASP A 105 -15.09 -28.22 -21.85
C ASP A 105 -14.71 -28.02 -20.37
N GLU A 106 -13.97 -28.95 -19.76
CA GLU A 106 -13.45 -28.83 -18.39
C GLU A 106 -12.47 -27.65 -18.25
N MET A 107 -11.58 -27.48 -19.24
CA MET A 107 -10.63 -26.36 -19.27
C MET A 107 -11.37 -25.02 -19.44
N GLU A 108 -12.34 -24.97 -20.36
CA GLU A 108 -13.13 -23.76 -20.63
C GLU A 108 -13.96 -23.35 -19.41
N TYR A 109 -14.60 -24.30 -18.73
CA TYR A 109 -15.34 -24.05 -17.49
C TYR A 109 -14.44 -23.38 -16.43
N THR A 110 -13.23 -23.92 -16.23
CA THR A 110 -12.27 -23.40 -15.25
C THR A 110 -11.77 -22.01 -15.63
N GLU A 111 -11.50 -21.76 -16.91
CA GLU A 111 -11.09 -20.43 -17.38
C GLU A 111 -12.21 -19.39 -17.24
N ASN A 112 -13.45 -19.74 -17.60
CA ASN A 112 -14.61 -18.88 -17.44
C ASN A 112 -14.88 -18.54 -15.96
N TYR A 113 -14.77 -19.53 -15.07
CA TYR A 113 -14.90 -19.30 -13.63
C TYR A 113 -13.85 -18.31 -13.11
N ASN A 114 -12.57 -18.50 -13.50
CA ASN A 114 -11.48 -17.60 -13.10
C ASN A 114 -11.64 -16.18 -13.66
N GLN A 115 -12.10 -16.05 -14.92
CA GLN A 115 -12.42 -14.74 -15.49
C GLN A 115 -13.55 -14.05 -14.70
N GLY A 116 -14.57 -14.80 -14.27
CA GLY A 116 -15.63 -14.30 -13.40
C GLY A 116 -15.11 -13.75 -12.07
N LEU A 117 -14.20 -14.48 -11.41
CA LEU A 117 -13.56 -14.02 -10.17
C LEU A 117 -12.74 -12.73 -10.38
N ILE A 118 -11.97 -12.64 -11.47
CA ILE A 118 -11.20 -11.42 -11.80
C ILE A 118 -12.14 -10.22 -12.00
N LEU A 119 -13.26 -10.41 -12.68
CA LEU A 119 -14.26 -9.35 -12.87
C LEU A 119 -14.88 -8.93 -11.53
N GLN A 120 -15.19 -9.88 -10.65
CA GLN A 120 -15.72 -9.60 -9.32
C GLN A 120 -14.71 -8.85 -8.44
N GLU A 121 -13.44 -9.25 -8.45
CA GLU A 121 -12.37 -8.57 -7.71
C GLU A 121 -12.19 -7.13 -8.21
N LYS A 122 -12.16 -6.92 -9.53
CA LYS A 122 -12.10 -5.59 -10.14
C LYS A 122 -13.29 -4.73 -9.69
N LYS A 123 -14.50 -5.29 -9.68
CA LYS A 123 -15.69 -4.57 -9.21
C LYS A 123 -15.58 -4.18 -7.74
N ALA A 124 -15.19 -5.13 -6.87
CA ALA A 124 -14.99 -4.86 -5.45
C ALA A 124 -13.90 -3.80 -5.21
N ALA A 125 -12.81 -3.82 -6.00
CA ALA A 125 -11.75 -2.81 -5.93
C ALA A 125 -12.26 -1.40 -6.26
N VAL A 126 -13.09 -1.27 -7.30
CA VAL A 126 -13.73 0.01 -7.66
C VAL A 126 -14.64 0.50 -6.53
N GLU A 127 -15.52 -0.37 -6.01
CA GLU A 127 -16.42 -0.01 -4.89
C GLU A 127 -15.64 0.44 -3.64
N LEU A 128 -14.53 -0.24 -3.32
CA LEU A 128 -13.66 0.14 -2.20
C LEU A 128 -12.96 1.48 -2.44
N GLN A 129 -12.53 1.76 -3.66
CA GLN A 129 -11.92 3.03 -4.04
C GLN A 129 -12.92 4.17 -3.95
N GLU A 130 -14.15 3.98 -4.44
CA GLU A 130 -15.25 4.94 -4.34
C GLU A 130 -15.62 5.23 -2.88
N ALA A 131 -15.76 4.19 -2.06
CA ALA A 131 -16.03 4.34 -0.64
C ALA A 131 -14.90 5.10 0.09
N ARG A 132 -13.64 4.83 -0.27
CA ARG A 132 -12.48 5.56 0.29
C ARG A 132 -12.51 7.03 -0.11
N LYS A 133 -12.78 7.32 -1.38
CA LYS A 133 -12.92 8.69 -1.90
C LYS A 133 -14.04 9.44 -1.19
N PHE A 134 -15.20 8.80 -1.01
CA PHE A 134 -16.32 9.40 -0.28
C PHE A 134 -15.95 9.80 1.16
N VAL A 135 -15.23 8.93 1.89
CA VAL A 135 -14.75 9.27 3.25
C VAL A 135 -13.77 10.44 3.22
N LEU A 136 -12.90 10.48 2.21
CA LEU A 136 -11.95 11.57 2.04
C LEU A 136 -12.67 12.90 1.77
N ASP A 137 -13.57 12.93 0.80
CA ASP A 137 -14.36 14.13 0.45
C ASP A 137 -15.16 14.62 1.67
N ALA A 138 -15.84 13.71 2.38
CA ALA A 138 -16.58 14.05 3.59
C ALA A 138 -15.69 14.63 4.72
N LEU A 139 -14.44 14.18 4.84
CA LEU A 139 -13.50 14.72 5.82
C LEU A 139 -12.96 16.10 5.43
N GLN A 140 -12.81 16.37 4.12
CA GLN A 140 -12.44 17.70 3.62
C GLN A 140 -13.55 18.72 3.91
N ASP A 141 -14.81 18.37 3.64
CA ASP A 141 -15.97 19.24 3.86
C ASP A 141 -16.18 19.59 5.34
N LEU A 142 -15.79 18.70 6.26
CA LEU A 142 -15.86 18.94 7.71
C LEU A 142 -14.81 19.94 8.22
N GLY A 143 -14.13 20.65 7.33
CA GLY A 143 -13.27 21.79 7.63
C GLY A 143 -11.94 21.41 8.23
N GLY A 144 -11.41 20.23 7.90
CA GLY A 144 -10.08 19.82 8.30
C GLY A 144 -9.83 19.95 9.80
N GLN A 145 -10.83 19.66 10.67
CA GLN A 145 -10.63 19.53 12.12
C GLN A 145 -9.77 18.29 12.44
N THR A 146 -8.53 18.35 11.95
CA THR A 146 -7.36 17.67 12.45
C THR A 146 -7.04 18.32 13.79
N SER A 147 -7.89 18.10 14.80
CA SER A 147 -7.37 18.20 16.15
C SER A 147 -6.16 17.28 16.20
N ASP A 148 -5.04 17.68 16.80
CA ASP A 148 -3.84 16.84 17.01
C ASP A 148 -4.14 15.51 17.76
N LYS A 149 -5.40 15.30 18.17
CA LYS A 149 -5.94 14.10 18.82
C LYS A 149 -6.62 13.12 17.84
N ALA A 150 -6.87 13.52 16.59
CA ALA A 150 -7.47 12.67 15.56
C ALA A 150 -6.42 11.70 15.01
N HIS A 151 -6.62 10.40 15.20
CA HIS A 151 -5.63 9.38 14.81
C HIS A 151 -5.55 9.20 13.29
N VAL A 152 -6.61 9.59 12.57
CA VAL A 152 -6.71 9.57 11.12
C VAL A 152 -7.01 11.00 10.66
N GLY A 153 -6.26 11.49 9.68
CA GLY A 153 -6.44 12.79 9.04
C GLY A 153 -6.23 12.71 7.54
N ILE A 154 -6.19 13.86 6.89
CA ILE A 154 -5.86 13.98 5.46
C ILE A 154 -4.43 14.47 5.35
N ARG A 155 -3.62 13.81 4.52
CA ARG A 155 -2.28 14.24 4.14
C ARG A 155 -2.23 14.44 2.63
N MET A 156 -1.59 15.51 2.19
CA MET A 156 -1.30 15.74 0.78
C MET A 156 -0.02 15.00 0.40
N MET A 157 -0.17 13.93 -0.37
CA MET A 157 0.94 13.13 -0.87
C MET A 157 1.65 13.87 -1.99
N GLY A 158 2.97 13.93 -1.97
CA GLY A 158 3.77 14.69 -2.95
C GLY A 158 3.84 16.20 -2.71
N GLU A 159 3.25 16.70 -1.62
CA GLU A 159 3.37 18.09 -1.20
C GLU A 159 4.54 18.25 -0.21
N LEU A 160 5.37 19.27 -0.44
CA LEU A 160 6.49 19.60 0.43
C LEU A 160 6.05 20.45 1.63
N ASP A 161 6.61 20.15 2.80
CA ASP A 161 6.50 21.00 3.99
C ASP A 161 7.68 21.99 4.01
N SER A 162 7.39 23.29 4.10
CA SER A 162 8.41 24.33 4.15
C SER A 162 9.34 24.19 5.36
N LYS A 163 8.88 23.52 6.43
CA LYS A 163 9.73 23.21 7.60
C LYS A 163 10.98 22.41 7.23
N ALA A 164 10.93 21.58 6.18
CA ALA A 164 12.08 20.82 5.70
C ALA A 164 13.23 21.73 5.22
N PHE A 165 12.92 22.97 4.85
CA PHE A 165 13.90 23.99 4.42
C PHE A 165 14.17 25.02 5.52
N LEU A 166 13.30 25.13 6.52
CA LEU A 166 13.39 26.17 7.54
C LEU A 166 14.67 26.10 8.37
N ASN A 167 15.12 24.89 8.72
CA ASN A 167 16.34 24.72 9.50
C ASN A 167 17.59 25.21 8.77
N VAL A 168 17.67 25.05 7.45
CA VAL A 168 18.77 25.60 6.67
C VAL A 168 18.63 27.12 6.50
N CYS A 169 17.43 27.63 6.25
CA CYS A 169 17.17 29.08 6.16
C CYS A 169 17.57 29.82 7.44
N ARG A 170 17.28 29.26 8.62
CA ARG A 170 17.66 29.84 9.92
C ARG A 170 19.18 30.00 10.13
N LYS A 171 20.01 29.32 9.35
CA LYS A 171 21.48 29.51 9.40
C LYS A 171 21.94 30.77 8.67
N TYR A 172 21.16 31.26 7.71
CA TYR A 172 21.54 32.35 6.82
C TYR A 172 20.67 33.61 6.98
N PHE A 173 19.48 33.47 7.55
CA PHE A 173 18.49 34.54 7.68
C PHE A 173 17.99 34.70 9.12
N PRO A 174 17.59 35.92 9.54
CA PRO A 174 16.79 36.14 10.75
C PRO A 174 15.49 35.32 10.73
N ASN A 175 14.89 35.05 11.90
CA ASN A 175 13.75 34.12 12.00
C ASN A 175 12.58 34.45 11.04
N ASP A 176 12.13 35.70 10.98
CA ASP A 176 11.00 36.10 10.13
C ASP A 176 11.34 35.94 8.63
N ASP A 177 12.55 36.32 8.24
CA ASP A 177 13.05 36.18 6.86
C ASP A 177 13.29 34.70 6.51
N ALA A 178 13.74 33.88 7.46
CA ALA A 178 13.97 32.46 7.28
C ALA A 178 12.67 31.70 6.98
N GLU A 179 11.56 32.08 7.61
CA GLU A 179 10.24 31.52 7.29
C GLU A 179 9.84 31.85 5.86
N VAL A 180 9.95 33.11 5.46
CA VAL A 180 9.63 33.56 4.10
C VAL A 180 10.51 32.86 3.05
N GLU A 181 11.81 32.77 3.28
CA GLU A 181 12.74 32.11 2.36
C GLU A 181 12.49 30.60 2.29
N SER A 182 12.16 29.94 3.40
CA SER A 182 11.83 28.51 3.40
C SER A 182 10.62 28.20 2.51
N VAL A 183 9.60 29.07 2.52
CA VAL A 183 8.41 28.93 1.68
C VAL A 183 8.75 29.14 0.19
N LYS A 184 9.61 30.11 -0.13
CA LYS A 184 10.08 30.36 -1.50
C LYS A 184 10.84 29.16 -2.06
N ILE A 185 11.79 28.63 -1.28
CA ILE A 185 12.59 27.45 -1.68
C ILE A 185 11.70 26.23 -1.83
N CYS A 186 10.79 26.00 -0.87
CA CYS A 186 9.83 24.91 -0.92
C CYS A 186 8.97 24.97 -2.21
N SER A 187 8.49 26.16 -2.56
CA SER A 187 7.71 26.38 -3.78
C SER A 187 8.52 26.15 -5.06
N LYS A 188 9.79 26.58 -5.09
CA LYS A 188 10.72 26.28 -6.21
C LYS A 188 10.82 24.76 -6.42
N TRP A 189 11.11 24.01 -5.36
CA TRP A 189 11.25 22.56 -5.46
C TRP A 189 9.95 21.84 -5.76
N GLN A 190 8.82 22.34 -5.26
CA GLN A 190 7.51 21.81 -5.63
C GLN A 190 7.24 21.96 -7.14
N ASN A 191 7.69 23.06 -7.75
CA ASN A 191 7.58 23.28 -9.19
C ASN A 191 8.53 22.37 -9.98
N GLU A 192 9.74 22.12 -9.48
CA GLU A 192 10.63 21.12 -10.08
C GLU A 192 9.99 19.74 -10.05
N ILE A 193 9.44 19.30 -8.91
CA ILE A 193 8.73 18.01 -8.79
C ILE A 193 7.56 17.91 -9.79
N LYS A 194 6.84 19.02 -10.01
CA LYS A 194 5.72 19.09 -10.96
C LYS A 194 6.18 19.05 -12.43
N ASN A 195 7.44 19.36 -12.71
CA ASN A 195 7.97 19.40 -14.07
C ASN A 195 8.04 17.98 -14.67
N PRO A 196 7.27 17.67 -15.74
CA PRO A 196 7.26 16.33 -16.33
C PRO A 196 8.59 15.94 -17.00
N GLU A 197 9.40 16.93 -17.38
CA GLU A 197 10.72 16.75 -18.02
C GLU A 197 11.80 16.35 -17.01
N TRP A 198 11.60 16.64 -15.72
CA TRP A 198 12.52 16.20 -14.68
C TRP A 198 12.05 14.87 -14.08
N ARG A 199 12.81 13.81 -14.38
CA ARG A 199 12.54 12.45 -13.89
C ARG A 199 13.80 11.86 -13.27
N PRO A 200 14.09 12.15 -12.00
CA PRO A 200 15.31 11.70 -11.33
C PRO A 200 15.22 10.22 -10.88
N PHE A 201 14.90 9.32 -11.81
CA PHE A 201 14.74 7.88 -11.58
C PHE A 201 15.57 7.09 -12.60
N ASN A 202 16.05 5.90 -12.22
CA ASN A 202 16.90 5.03 -13.06
C ASN A 202 16.17 4.37 -14.26
N GLY A 203 15.06 4.94 -14.71
CA GLY A 203 14.24 4.43 -15.80
C GLY A 203 12.80 4.95 -15.73
N LYS A 204 12.05 4.78 -16.82
CA LYS A 204 10.68 5.30 -16.95
C LYS A 204 9.66 4.64 -16.00
N GLU A 205 9.93 3.39 -15.61
CA GLU A 205 9.11 2.57 -14.72
C GLU A 205 9.85 2.22 -13.41
N SER A 206 11.02 2.82 -13.18
CA SER A 206 11.80 2.53 -11.98
C SER A 206 11.24 3.28 -10.77
N GLU A 207 11.13 2.58 -9.65
CA GLU A 207 10.87 3.18 -8.34
C GLU A 207 12.16 3.62 -7.64
N VAL A 208 13.33 3.49 -8.30
CA VAL A 208 14.63 3.80 -7.70
C VAL A 208 15.11 5.17 -8.18
N ILE A 209 15.40 6.05 -7.21
CA ILE A 209 15.98 7.37 -7.45
C ILE A 209 17.35 7.24 -8.11
N ASN A 210 17.61 8.11 -9.08
CA ASN A 210 18.94 8.25 -9.66
C ASN A 210 19.82 9.09 -8.72
N GLU A 211 20.75 8.43 -8.03
CA GLU A 211 21.71 9.09 -7.13
C GLU A 211 22.63 10.07 -7.86
N ASP A 212 22.81 9.90 -9.18
CA ASP A 212 23.62 10.78 -10.02
C ASP A 212 22.87 11.99 -10.57
N ASP A 213 21.58 12.16 -10.24
CA ASP A 213 20.82 13.33 -10.65
C ASP A 213 21.45 14.63 -10.10
N MET A 214 21.82 15.53 -11.01
CA MET A 214 22.53 16.77 -10.68
C MET A 214 21.72 17.69 -9.77
N LYS A 215 20.39 17.79 -9.98
CA LYS A 215 19.53 18.65 -9.17
C LYS A 215 19.39 18.10 -7.75
N LEU A 216 19.25 16.78 -7.61
CA LEU A 216 19.20 16.15 -6.29
C LEU A 216 20.53 16.26 -5.53
N LYS A 217 21.68 16.18 -6.23
CA LYS A 217 22.99 16.43 -5.63
C LYS A 217 23.12 17.88 -5.14
N GLU A 218 22.76 18.85 -5.97
CA GLU A 218 22.74 20.27 -5.60
C GLU A 218 21.80 20.52 -4.41
N LEU A 219 20.60 19.92 -4.42
CA LEU A 219 19.63 20.04 -3.33
C LEU A 219 20.23 19.62 -1.99
N LYS A 220 20.89 18.46 -1.98
CA LYS A 220 21.49 17.87 -0.78
C LYS A 220 22.70 18.67 -0.29
N GLU A 221 23.50 19.21 -1.20
CA GLU A 221 24.66 20.05 -0.86
C GLU A 221 24.23 21.42 -0.29
N VAL A 222 23.26 22.09 -0.94
CA VAL A 222 22.86 23.46 -0.59
C VAL A 222 21.88 23.49 0.59
N TYR A 223 20.88 22.60 0.59
CA TYR A 223 19.78 22.63 1.57
C TYR A 223 19.85 21.52 2.61
N GLY A 224 20.76 20.55 2.45
CA GLY A 224 21.01 19.48 3.40
C GLY A 224 20.09 18.27 3.25
N GLU A 225 20.32 17.28 4.12
CA GLU A 225 19.64 15.97 4.08
C GLU A 225 18.13 16.05 4.33
N GLU A 226 17.67 16.98 5.16
CA GLU A 226 16.24 17.12 5.51
C GLU A 226 15.42 17.55 4.30
N ALA A 227 15.89 18.57 3.57
CA ALA A 227 15.30 19.04 2.34
C ALA A 227 15.37 17.97 1.22
N TYR A 228 16.53 17.31 1.08
CA TYR A 228 16.71 16.20 0.15
C TYR A 228 15.69 15.07 0.41
N ALA A 229 15.57 14.62 1.66
CA ALA A 229 14.64 13.55 2.04
C ALA A 229 13.19 13.93 1.78
N ALA A 230 12.80 15.18 2.04
CA ALA A 230 11.45 15.67 1.75
C ALA A 230 11.12 15.63 0.25
N VAL A 231 12.04 16.11 -0.61
CA VAL A 231 11.88 16.09 -2.07
C VAL A 231 11.84 14.67 -2.63
N VAL A 232 12.75 13.80 -2.20
CA VAL A 232 12.76 12.39 -2.60
C VAL A 232 11.47 11.68 -2.18
N THR A 233 11.03 11.90 -0.94
CA THR A 233 9.78 11.31 -0.45
C THR A 233 8.60 11.76 -1.32
N ALA A 234 8.48 13.06 -1.60
CA ALA A 234 7.42 13.57 -2.46
C ALA A 234 7.47 13.00 -3.89
N LEU A 235 8.66 12.85 -4.48
CA LEU A 235 8.84 12.23 -5.79
C LEU A 235 8.39 10.77 -5.81
N MET A 236 8.73 10.00 -4.78
CA MET A 236 8.34 8.59 -4.62
C MET A 236 6.83 8.44 -4.42
N GLU A 237 6.23 9.29 -3.59
CA GLU A 237 4.79 9.31 -3.33
C GLU A 237 3.97 9.58 -4.60
N LEU A 238 4.44 10.48 -5.48
CA LEU A 238 3.79 10.76 -6.76
C LEU A 238 4.00 9.62 -7.78
N ASN A 239 5.19 9.03 -7.82
CA ASN A 239 5.51 7.93 -8.74
C ASN A 239 4.69 6.67 -8.45
N GLY A 240 4.55 6.29 -7.17
CA GLY A 240 3.79 5.12 -6.75
C GLY A 240 2.27 5.26 -6.84
N SER A 241 1.74 6.41 -7.26
CA SER A 241 0.30 6.65 -7.35
C SER A 241 -0.39 5.95 -8.54
N GLY A 242 0.37 5.32 -9.44
CA GLY A 242 -0.15 4.61 -10.63
C GLY A 242 -0.77 5.52 -11.70
N SER A 243 -1.05 6.78 -11.38
CA SER A 243 -1.69 7.77 -12.26
C SER A 243 -0.69 8.49 -13.18
N GLY A 244 0.61 8.40 -12.89
CA GLY A 244 1.65 9.19 -13.56
C GLY A 244 1.50 10.70 -13.34
N SER A 245 0.52 11.14 -12.54
CA SER A 245 0.26 12.53 -12.22
C SER A 245 1.36 13.07 -11.31
N ARG A 246 1.96 14.20 -11.70
CA ARG A 246 2.92 14.96 -10.87
C ARG A 246 2.22 15.98 -9.96
N VAL A 247 0.94 15.76 -9.66
CA VAL A 247 0.12 16.66 -8.86
C VAL A 247 -0.09 16.06 -7.47
N PRO A 248 0.19 16.83 -6.39
CA PRO A 248 -0.13 16.38 -5.05
C PRO A 248 -1.60 16.00 -4.90
N PHE A 249 -1.87 14.92 -4.17
CA PHE A 249 -3.22 14.40 -3.99
C PHE A 249 -3.51 14.08 -2.53
N PRO A 250 -4.76 14.25 -2.08
CA PRO A 250 -5.12 13.95 -0.70
C PRO A 250 -5.17 12.43 -0.48
N GLU A 251 -4.74 12.00 0.70
CA GLU A 251 -4.80 10.61 1.14
C GLU A 251 -5.20 10.54 2.62
N LEU A 252 -5.95 9.49 2.98
CA LEU A 252 -6.27 9.21 4.37
C LEU A 252 -5.01 8.69 5.08
N TRP A 253 -4.58 9.40 6.11
CA TRP A 253 -3.31 9.16 6.79
C TRP A 253 -3.51 8.85 8.26
N ASN A 254 -2.89 7.76 8.72
CA ASN A 254 -2.80 7.46 10.14
C ASN A 254 -1.58 8.22 10.71
N GLN A 255 -1.83 9.33 11.39
CA GLN A 255 -0.78 10.19 11.92
C GLN A 255 0.05 9.50 13.02
N ARG A 256 -0.56 8.59 13.79
CA ARG A 256 0.12 7.85 14.85
C ARG A 256 1.13 6.85 14.28
N GLU A 257 0.74 6.17 13.20
CA GLU A 257 1.56 5.11 12.60
C GLU A 257 2.42 5.59 11.43
N GLY A 258 2.29 6.84 11.00
CA GLY A 258 3.09 7.39 9.91
C GLY A 258 2.89 6.65 8.58
N ARG A 259 1.67 6.17 8.31
CA ARG A 259 1.33 5.44 7.07
C ARG A 259 -0.08 5.74 6.58
N LYS A 260 -0.38 5.32 5.35
CA LYS A 260 -1.75 5.33 4.82
C LYS A 260 -2.70 4.61 5.78
N ALA A 261 -3.86 5.23 6.01
CA ALA A 261 -4.89 4.67 6.89
C ALA A 261 -5.55 3.45 6.22
N LYS A 262 -5.70 2.37 6.98
CA LYS A 262 -6.47 1.18 6.58
C LYS A 262 -7.96 1.52 6.55
N SER A 263 -8.75 0.82 5.72
CA SER A 263 -10.19 1.06 5.59
C SER A 263 -10.92 0.96 6.94
N LYS A 264 -10.52 0.01 7.80
CA LYS A 264 -11.06 -0.13 9.16
C LYS A 264 -10.81 1.13 10.02
N GLU A 265 -9.63 1.73 9.92
CA GLU A 265 -9.25 2.93 10.68
C GLU A 265 -10.09 4.13 10.21
N ALA A 266 -10.24 4.29 8.89
CA ALA A 266 -11.06 5.33 8.28
C ALA A 266 -12.54 5.25 8.72
N VAL A 267 -13.14 4.06 8.64
CA VAL A 267 -14.54 3.82 9.08
C VAL A 267 -14.71 4.10 10.57
N GLN A 268 -13.78 3.61 11.40
CA GLN A 268 -13.83 3.88 12.85
C GLN A 268 -13.71 5.38 13.15
N HIS A 269 -12.90 6.12 12.40
CA HIS A 269 -12.78 7.56 12.54
C HIS A 269 -14.08 8.27 12.14
N ALA A 270 -14.67 7.92 10.99
CA ALA A 270 -15.95 8.46 10.54
C ALA A 270 -17.08 8.23 11.57
N ILE A 271 -17.19 7.03 12.15
CA ILE A 271 -18.17 6.72 13.20
C ILE A 271 -17.96 7.61 14.44
N LYS A 272 -16.69 7.86 14.84
CA LYS A 272 -16.38 8.73 15.97
C LYS A 272 -16.83 10.17 15.69
N LEU A 273 -16.53 10.70 14.51
CA LEU A 273 -16.97 12.05 14.10
C LEU A 273 -18.49 12.17 14.11
N PHE A 274 -19.20 11.18 13.56
CA PHE A 274 -20.67 11.15 13.56
C PHE A 274 -21.27 11.11 14.98
N LYS A 275 -20.68 10.33 15.89
CA LYS A 275 -21.10 10.31 17.31
C LYS A 275 -20.84 11.65 18.01
N ALA A 276 -19.74 12.31 17.68
CA ALA A 276 -19.39 13.61 18.24
C ALA A 276 -20.33 14.72 17.75
N SER A 277 -20.71 14.72 16.47
CA SER A 277 -21.65 15.71 15.92
C SER A 277 -23.04 15.60 16.54
N LYS A 278 -23.51 14.38 16.85
CA LYS A 278 -24.78 14.14 17.56
C LYS A 278 -24.81 14.67 19.00
N ARG A 279 -23.66 14.87 19.64
CA ARG A 279 -23.58 15.42 21.01
C ARG A 279 -23.51 16.94 21.05
N ARG A 280 -23.24 17.58 19.91
CA ARG A 280 -23.20 19.05 19.76
C ARG A 280 -24.54 19.64 19.28
N ARG A 281 -25.47 18.80 18.83
CA ARG A 281 -26.87 19.15 18.61
C ARG A 281 -27.66 18.82 19.86
#